data_AF-A0A1V5NXF9-F1
#
_entry.id   AF-A0A1V5NXF9-F1
#
_cell.length_a   1.000
_cell.length_b   1.000
_cell.length_c   1.000
_cell.angle_alpha   90.00
_cell.angle_beta   90.00
_cell.angle_gamma   90.00
#
_symmetry.space_group_name_H-M   'P 1'
#
loop_
_entity.id
_entity.type
_entity.pdbx_description
1 polymer ?
#
loop_
_entity_poly.entity_id
_entity_poly.type
_entity_poly.pdbx_seq_one_letter_code
_entity_poly.pdbx_strand_id
1 'polypeptide(L)' 'MKDRKKLLETKLELNDQQLENVGGAGWPRDPNQLYYCLCNECGWRSNKVSWDETFKLETEHRLQTGHRDIRVF' A
#
# COMPACT_ATOMS: atom_id res chain seq x y z
N MET A 1 16.94 -9.31 21.05
CA MET A 1 16.36 -9.90 19.81
C MET A 1 15.18 -10.83 20.12
N LYS A 2 14.12 -10.34 20.79
CA LYS A 2 12.91 -11.14 21.09
C LYS A 2 11.57 -10.42 20.84
N ASP A 3 11.59 -9.16 20.43
CA ASP A 3 10.35 -8.36 20.29
C ASP A 3 9.80 -8.28 18.86
N ARG A 4 10.56 -8.69 17.85
CA ARG A 4 10.15 -8.57 16.44
C ARG A 4 9.05 -9.56 16.03
N LYS A 5 8.87 -10.65 16.78
CA LYS A 5 7.95 -11.74 16.42
C LYS A 5 6.51 -11.51 16.93
N LYS A 6 6.31 -10.60 17.89
CA LYS A 6 5.00 -10.36 18.52
C LYS A 6 4.13 -9.34 17.79
N LEU A 7 4.73 -8.53 16.91
CA LEU A 7 4.02 -7.51 16.13
C LEU A 7 3.25 -8.10 14.94
N LEU A 8 3.62 -9.29 14.44
CA LEU A 8 2.91 -9.93 13.31
C LEU A 8 1.60 -10.61 13.70
N GLU A 9 1.37 -10.91 14.99
CA GLU A 9 0.16 -11.64 15.44
C GLU A 9 -1.02 -10.73 15.78
N THR A 10 -0.82 -9.41 15.82
CA THR A 10 -1.92 -8.51 16.16
C THR A 10 -2.51 -7.97 14.87
N LYS A 11 -3.70 -8.47 14.51
CA LYS A 11 -4.66 -7.84 13.60
C LYS A 11 -5.04 -6.44 14.12
N LEU A 12 -4.08 -5.53 14.16
CA LEU A 12 -4.30 -4.12 14.39
C LEU A 12 -4.66 -3.55 13.03
N GLU A 13 -5.93 -3.18 12.89
CA GLU A 13 -6.36 -2.20 11.90
C GLU A 13 -5.50 -0.96 12.11
N LEU A 14 -4.40 -0.88 11.36
CA LEU A 14 -3.50 0.27 11.37
C LEU A 14 -4.33 1.48 10.96
N ASN A 15 -4.46 2.46 11.85
CA ASN A 15 -5.11 3.72 11.54
C ASN A 15 -4.35 4.43 10.40
N ASP A 16 -5.04 5.22 9.58
CA ASP A 16 -4.45 5.95 8.43
C ASP A 16 -3.17 6.71 8.78
N GLN A 17 -3.07 7.24 10.01
CA GLN A 17 -1.88 7.94 10.52
C GLN A 17 -0.66 7.03 10.76
N GLN A 18 -0.88 5.77 11.12
CA GLN A 18 0.18 4.78 11.23
C GLN A 18 0.59 4.29 9.84
N LEU A 19 -0.38 4.15 8.93
CA LEU A 19 -0.15 3.87 7.50
C LEU A 19 0.74 4.92 6.84
N GLU A 20 0.58 6.21 7.14
CA GLU A 20 1.51 7.26 6.66
C GLU A 20 2.92 7.13 7.24
N ASN A 21 3.07 6.68 8.49
CA ASN A 21 4.39 6.45 9.10
C ASN A 21 5.06 5.15 8.63
N VAL A 22 4.30 4.21 8.03
CA VAL A 22 4.85 3.11 7.23
C VAL A 22 4.88 3.45 5.74
N GLY A 23 4.34 4.60 5.35
CA GLY A 23 3.86 4.96 4.01
C GLY A 23 4.87 5.69 3.13
N GLY A 24 6.16 5.41 3.32
CA GLY A 24 7.03 5.30 2.17
C GLY A 24 7.12 3.82 1.88
N ALA A 25 6.96 3.37 0.64
CA ALA A 25 7.39 2.04 0.23
C ALA A 25 8.89 1.88 0.55
N GLY A 26 9.16 1.57 1.82
CA GLY A 26 10.47 1.53 2.41
C GLY A 26 11.13 0.30 1.86
N TRP A 27 12.17 0.49 1.07
CA TRP A 27 13.07 -0.59 0.77
C TRP A 27 13.72 -1.07 2.08
N PRO A 28 13.75 -2.38 2.37
CA PRO A 28 13.28 -3.50 1.54
C PRO A 28 11.77 -3.76 1.67
N ARG A 29 11.14 -4.06 0.52
CA ARG A 29 9.72 -4.42 0.42
C ARG A 29 9.48 -5.76 1.13
N ASP A 30 8.58 -5.77 2.10
CA ASP A 30 8.22 -7.01 2.79
C ASP A 30 7.26 -7.84 1.90
N PRO A 31 7.60 -9.10 1.58
CA PRO A 31 6.76 -9.95 0.72
C PRO A 31 5.46 -10.41 1.40
N ASN A 32 5.32 -10.25 2.72
CA ASN A 32 4.09 -10.55 3.45
C ASN A 32 3.25 -9.29 3.70
N GLN A 33 3.74 -8.10 3.35
CA GLN A 33 2.99 -6.86 3.44
C GLN A 33 2.11 -6.68 2.20
N LEU A 34 0.86 -6.27 2.45
CA LEU A 34 -0.08 -5.89 1.41
C LEU A 34 -0.10 -4.36 1.29
N TYR A 35 -0.17 -3.89 0.05
CA TYR A 35 -0.15 -2.49 -0.35
C TYR A 35 -1.44 -2.16 -1.10
N TYR A 36 -1.79 -0.87 -1.18
CA TYR A 36 -2.88 -0.39 -2.04
C TYR A 36 -2.50 0.89 -2.75
N CYS A 37 -3.16 1.15 -3.88
CA CYS A 37 -3.05 2.38 -4.65
C CYS A 37 -4.16 3.35 -4.25
N LEU A 38 -3.82 4.63 -4.13
CA LEU A 38 -4.75 5.74 -3.96
C LEU A 38 -4.51 6.75 -5.08
N CYS A 39 -5.53 7.05 -5.87
CA CYS A 39 -5.52 8.14 -6.84
C CYS A 39 -6.04 9.42 -6.16
N ASN A 40 -5.20 10.44 -6.03
CA ASN A 40 -5.61 11.72 -5.42
C ASN A 40 -6.47 12.58 -6.36
N GLU A 41 -6.44 12.30 -7.67
CA GLU A 41 -7.23 13.07 -8.65
C GLU A 41 -8.72 12.70 -8.60
N CYS A 42 -9.05 11.43 -8.37
CA CYS A 42 -10.43 10.95 -8.36
C CYS A 42 -10.87 10.24 -7.07
N GLY A 43 -9.97 10.08 -6.11
CA GLY A 43 -10.23 9.40 -4.84
C GLY A 43 -10.32 7.88 -4.94
N TRP A 44 -9.96 7.29 -6.09
CA TRP A 44 -9.98 5.83 -6.26
C TRP A 44 -9.01 5.14 -5.31
N ARG A 45 -9.45 4.05 -4.69
CA ARG A 45 -8.65 3.18 -3.82
C ARG A 45 -8.69 1.75 -4.33
N SER A 46 -7.54 1.13 -4.50
CA SER A 46 -7.45 -0.28 -4.90
C SER A 46 -7.68 -1.22 -3.72
N ASN A 47 -7.90 -2.51 -4.02
CA ASN A 47 -7.78 -3.56 -3.01
C ASN A 47 -6.33 -3.65 -2.49
N LYS A 48 -6.17 -4.13 -1.25
CA LYS A 48 -4.87 -4.43 -0.67
C LYS A 48 -4.31 -5.71 -1.29
N VAL A 49 -3.21 -5.62 -2.01
CA VAL A 49 -2.58 -6.71 -2.77
C VAL A 49 -1.06 -6.70 -2.59
N SER A 50 -0.33 -7.67 -3.14
CA SER A 50 1.13 -7.63 -3.10
C SER A 50 1.69 -6.43 -3.88
N TRP A 51 2.97 -6.13 -3.69
CA TRP A 51 3.62 -5.03 -4.39
C TRP A 51 3.54 -5.15 -5.93
N ASP A 52 3.76 -6.35 -6.46
CA ASP A 52 3.69 -6.58 -7.91
C ASP A 52 2.27 -6.39 -8.46
N GLU A 53 1.26 -6.77 -7.68
CA GLU A 53 -0.15 -6.60 -8.05
C GLU A 53 -0.58 -5.13 -7.95
N THR A 54 -0.09 -4.37 -6.98
CA THR A 54 -0.39 -2.92 -6.88
C THR A 54 0.13 -2.16 -8.09
N PHE A 55 1.31 -2.50 -8.61
CA PHE A 55 1.83 -1.87 -9.82
C PHE A 55 0.96 -2.13 -11.06
N LYS A 56 0.36 -3.34 -11.17
CA LYS A 56 -0.62 -3.64 -12.23
C LYS A 56 -1.86 -2.77 -12.07
N LEU A 57 -2.43 -2.73 -10.87
CA LEU A 57 -3.64 -1.95 -10.58
C LEU A 57 -3.42 -0.44 -10.81
N GLU A 58 -2.27 0.09 -10.42
CA GLU A 58 -1.86 1.46 -10.72
C GLU A 58 -1.85 1.69 -12.23
N THR A 59 -1.15 0.84 -12.97
CA THR A 59 -1.00 0.96 -14.43
C THR A 59 -2.35 0.89 -15.14
N GLU A 60 -3.20 -0.06 -14.76
CA GLU A 60 -4.55 -0.21 -15.29
C GLU A 60 -5.39 1.04 -15.05
N HIS A 61 -5.34 1.60 -13.83
CA HIS A 61 -6.06 2.83 -13.51
C HIS A 61 -5.55 4.02 -14.32
N ARG A 62 -4.22 4.17 -14.47
CA ARG A 62 -3.62 5.22 -15.32
C ARG A 62 -4.07 5.11 -16.76
N LEU A 63 -4.10 3.90 -17.32
CA LEU A 63 -4.50 3.69 -18.70
C LEU A 63 -6.00 3.97 -18.92
N GLN A 64 -6.84 3.67 -17.94
CA GLN A 64 -8.29 3.90 -18.04
C GLN A 64 -8.68 5.36 -17.86
N THR A 65 -7.99 6.10 -17.00
CA THR A 65 -8.40 7.45 -16.58
C THR A 65 -7.48 8.57 -17.06
N GLY A 66 -6.23 8.26 -17.41
CA GLY A 66 -5.20 9.26 -17.70
C GLY A 66 -4.62 9.94 -16.45
N HIS A 67 -5.08 9.59 -15.25
CA HIS A 67 -4.57 10.14 -13.99
C HIS A 67 -3.11 9.73 -13.75
N ARG A 68 -2.36 10.60 -13.09
CA ARG A 68 -0.94 10.44 -12.79
C ARG A 68 -0.62 10.52 -11.29
N ASP A 69 -1.41 11.23 -10.49
CA ASP A 69 -1.19 11.34 -9.04
C ASP A 69 -1.78 10.13 -8.29
N ILE A 70 -1.17 8.96 -8.53
CA ILE A 70 -1.47 7.71 -7.85
C ILE A 70 -0.31 7.36 -6.93
N ARG A 71 -0.61 7.12 -5.65
CA ARG A 71 0.36 6.77 -4.61
C ARG A 71 0.11 5.38 -4.08
N VAL A 72 1.17 4.70 -3.65
CA VAL A 72 1.12 3.36 -3.07
C VAL A 72 1.41 3.46 -1.57
N PHE A 73 0.59 2.81 -0.76
CA PHE A 73 0.65 2.76 0.71
C PHE A 73 0.65 1.32 1.21
#